data_AF-A0A829D862-F1
#
_entry.id   AF-A0A829D862-F1
#
_cell.length_a   1.000
_cell.length_b   1.000
_cell.length_c   1.000
_cell.angle_alpha   90.00
_cell.angle_beta   90.00
_cell.angle_gamma   90.00
#
_symmetry.space_group_name_H-M   'P 1'
#
loop_
_entity.id
_entity.type
_entity.pdbx_description
1 polymer ?
#
loop_
_entity_poly.entity_id
_entity_poly.type
_entity_poly.pdbx_seq_one_letter_code
_entity_poly.pdbx_strand_id
1 'polypeptide(L)' 'MFSTEEEKLLELKSVRDIGMKNILSIKEHLIRNQLLISSEDLGGFSHRRIFFSLWDGEIYVERPEHT' A
#
# COMPACT_ATOMS: atom_id res chain seq x y z
N MET A 1 -20.45 3.85 -24.05
CA MET A 1 -19.77 2.68 -23.45
C MET A 1 -18.30 3.02 -23.46
N PHE A 2 -17.60 2.93 -22.32
CA PHE A 2 -16.18 3.29 -22.23
C PHE A 2 -15.35 2.33 -23.09
N SER A 3 -14.19 2.78 -23.55
CA SER A 3 -13.22 1.87 -24.19
C SER A 3 -12.62 0.92 -23.15
N THR A 4 -12.10 -0.22 -23.59
CA THR A 4 -11.41 -1.18 -22.71
C THR A 4 -10.17 -0.58 -22.04
N GLU A 5 -9.57 0.45 -22.62
CA GLU A 5 -8.47 1.20 -22.02
C GLU A 5 -8.95 2.16 -20.92
N GLU A 6 -10.09 2.82 -21.14
CA GLU A 6 -10.73 3.68 -20.14
C GLU A 6 -11.19 2.88 -18.91
N GLU A 7 -11.73 1.68 -19.11
CA GLU A 7 -12.12 0.76 -18.02
C GLU A 7 -10.91 0.35 -17.18
N LYS A 8 -9.78 -0.01 -17.80
CA LYS A 8 -8.52 -0.32 -17.08
C LYS A 8 -7.99 0.87 -16.30
N LEU A 9 -8.08 2.08 -16.86
CA LEU A 9 -7.67 3.31 -16.18
C LEU A 9 -8.56 3.61 -14.96
N LEU A 10 -9.86 3.38 -15.07
CA LEU A 10 -10.82 3.50 -13.97
C LEU A 10 -10.52 2.50 -12.85
N GLU A 11 -10.19 1.25 -13.18
CA GLU A 11 -9.79 0.24 -12.21
C GLU A 11 -8.49 0.63 -11.48
N LEU A 12 -7.46 1.07 -12.21
CA LEU A 12 -6.20 1.55 -11.63
C LEU A 12 -6.43 2.73 -10.68
N LYS A 13 -7.30 3.67 -11.07
CA LYS A 13 -7.67 4.81 -10.23
C LYS A 13 -8.38 4.35 -8.95
N SER A 14 -9.32 3.41 -9.06
CA SER A 14 -10.04 2.83 -7.93
C SER A 14 -9.09 2.17 -6.92
N VAL A 15 -8.18 1.33 -7.39
CA VAL A 15 -7.19 0.65 -6.52
C VAL A 15 -6.31 1.66 -5.79
N ARG A 16 -5.86 2.71 -6.48
CA ARG A 16 -5.06 3.78 -5.88
C ARG A 16 -5.84 4.56 -4.82
N ASP A 17 -7.10 4.86 -5.07
CA ASP A 17 -7.97 5.58 -4.13
C ASP A 17 -8.22 4.74 -2.86
N ILE A 18 -8.41 3.42 -3.01
CA ILE A 18 -8.51 2.48 -1.89
C ILE A 18 -7.21 2.49 -1.06
N GLY A 19 -6.06 2.36 -1.74
CA GLY A 19 -4.76 2.40 -1.08
C GLY A 19 -4.56 3.68 -0.26
N MET A 20 -4.91 4.84 -0.82
CA MET A 20 -4.80 6.12 -0.12
C MET A 20 -5.70 6.19 1.12
N LYS A 21 -6.95 5.73 1.03
CA LYS A 21 -7.88 5.70 2.18
C LYS A 21 -7.37 4.80 3.31
N ASN A 22 -6.79 3.65 2.96
CA ASN A 22 -6.21 2.73 3.94
C ASN A 22 -5.02 3.38 4.67
N ILE A 23 -4.14 4.06 3.92
CA ILE A 23 -2.99 4.80 4.49
C ILE A 23 -3.46 5.89 5.46
N LEU A 24 -4.46 6.68 5.07
CA LEU A 24 -4.99 7.74 5.93
C LEU A 24 -5.60 7.17 7.21
N SER A 25 -6.40 6.11 7.08
CA SER A 25 -7.05 5.46 8.23
C SER A 25 -6.02 4.91 9.23
N ILE A 26 -5.00 4.18 8.76
CA ILE A 26 -4.01 3.62 9.69
C ILE A 26 -3.19 4.71 10.38
N LYS A 27 -2.79 5.78 9.67
CA LYS A 27 -2.09 6.92 10.28
C LYS A 27 -2.93 7.58 11.37
N GLU A 28 -4.22 7.78 11.12
CA GLU A 28 -5.13 8.32 12.12
C GLU A 28 -5.22 7.43 13.38
N HIS A 29 -5.32 6.11 13.20
CA HIS A 29 -5.33 5.18 14.32
C HIS A 29 -4.01 5.19 15.10
N LEU A 30 -2.86 5.22 14.43
CA LEU A 30 -1.55 5.27 15.09
C LEU A 30 -1.38 6.55 15.90
N ILE A 31 -1.75 7.71 15.34
CA ILE A 31 -1.70 9.01 16.01
C ILE A 31 -2.60 9.01 17.25
N ARG A 32 -3.85 8.54 17.14
CA ARG A 32 -4.80 8.46 18.26
C ARG A 32 -4.27 7.61 19.43
N ASN A 33 -3.46 6.59 19.13
CA ASN A 33 -2.88 5.70 20.11
C ASN A 33 -1.43 6.07 20.50
N GLN A 34 -0.94 7.24 20.06
CA GLN A 34 0.43 7.71 20.35
C GLN A 34 1.52 6.72 19.92
N LEU A 35 1.27 5.95 18.86
CA LEU A 35 2.24 5.03 18.28
C LEU A 35 3.03 5.76 17.19
N LEU A 36 4.35 5.84 17.37
CA LEU A 36 5.25 6.45 16.42
C LEU A 36 5.50 5.51 15.23
N ILE A 37 5.58 6.10 14.05
CA ILE A 37 5.96 5.37 12.83
C ILE A 37 7.48 5.43 12.69
N SER A 38 8.12 4.26 12.67
CA SER A 38 9.58 4.15 12.48
C SER A 38 10.00 4.17 11.01
N SER A 39 9.18 3.61 10.12
CA SER A 39 9.43 3.53 8.68
C SER A 39 8.12 3.34 7.92
N GLU A 40 8.08 3.81 6.67
CA GLU A 40 6.94 3.68 5.77
C GLU A 40 7.40 3.32 4.35
N ASP A 41 6.88 2.23 3.82
CA ASP A 41 6.92 1.93 2.39
C ASP A 41 5.46 1.85 1.92
N LEU A 42 4.99 2.81 1.13
CA LEU A 42 3.57 3.00 0.79
C LEU A 42 3.37 3.16 -0.72
N GLY A 43 2.13 3.02 -1.19
CA GLY A 43 1.79 3.25 -2.60
C GLY A 43 2.58 2.36 -3.56
N GLY A 44 2.96 2.94 -4.71
CA GLY A 44 3.63 2.23 -5.81
C GLY A 44 2.66 1.82 -6.93
N PHE A 45 3.23 1.39 -8.05
CA PHE A 45 2.49 0.92 -9.22
C PHE A 45 2.41 -0.62 -9.31
N SER A 46 3.18 -1.33 -8.49
CA SER A 46 3.19 -2.78 -8.41
C SER A 46 2.88 -3.25 -6.99
N HIS A 47 2.38 -4.48 -6.89
CA HIS A 47 2.16 -5.12 -5.60
C HIS A 47 3.51 -5.51 -4.96
N ARG A 48 3.49 -5.73 -3.65
CA ARG A 48 4.66 -6.07 -2.85
C ARG A 48 4.30 -7.21 -1.90
N ARG A 49 5.27 -8.05 -1.59
CA ARG A 49 5.17 -9.03 -0.50
C ARG A 49 5.96 -8.52 0.69
N ILE A 50 5.36 -8.61 1.87
CA ILE A 50 5.94 -8.13 3.12
C ILE A 50 6.16 -9.34 4.02
N PHE A 51 7.38 -9.51 4.52
CA PHE A 51 7.72 -10.49 5.54
C PHE A 51 8.13 -9.73 6.81
N PHE A 52 7.38 -9.94 7.88
CA PHE A 52 7.62 -9.30 9.17
C PHE A 52 8.23 -10.30 10.14
N SER A 53 9.43 -10.01 10.62
CA SER A 53 10.07 -10.79 11.67
C SER A 53 9.65 -10.29 13.04
N LEU A 54 9.01 -11.17 13.82
CA LEU A 54 8.53 -10.85 15.17
C LEU A 54 9.67 -10.71 16.20
N TRP A 55 10.85 -11.28 15.92
CA TRP A 55 11.93 -11.39 16.89
C TRP A 55 12.82 -10.15 16.95
N ASP A 56 13.10 -9.55 15.81
CA ASP A 56 13.98 -8.38 15.65
C ASP A 56 13.24 -7.16 15.07
N GLY A 57 11.98 -7.32 14.65
CA GLY A 57 11.18 -6.24 14.07
C GLY A 57 11.58 -5.87 12.64
N GLU A 58 12.38 -6.72 11.97
CA GLU A 58 12.80 -6.48 10.60
C GLU A 58 11.64 -6.66 9.60
N ILE A 59 11.62 -5.81 8.58
CA ILE A 59 10.61 -5.82 7.52
C ILE A 59 11.29 -6.02 6.19
N TYR A 60 11.08 -7.19 5.59
CA TYR A 60 11.57 -7.51 4.26
C TYR A 60 10.48 -7.23 3.23
N VAL A 61 10.80 -6.43 2.22
CA VAL A 61 9.89 -6.08 1.14
C VAL A 61 10.40 -6.66 -0.16
N GLU A 62 9.66 -7.61 -0.71
CA GLU A 62 9.90 -8.16 -2.05
C GLU A 62 8.95 -7.48 -3.05
N ARG A 63 9.52 -6.90 -4.12
CA ARG A 63 8.76 -6.35 -5.26
C ARG A 63 8.98 -7.30 -6.44
N PRO A 64 7.99 -8.14 -6.80
CA PRO A 64 8.14 -9.04 -7.94
C PRO A 64 8.36 -8.21 -9.20
N GLU A 65 9.44 -8.50 -9.92
CA GLU A 65 9.63 -7.96 -11.27
C GLU A 65 8.58 -8.60 -12.19
N HIS A 66 7.95 -7.80 -13.03
CA HIS A 66 7.12 -8.32 -14.11
C HIS A 66 8.05 -8.95 -15.16
N THR A 67 8.28 -10.27 -15.07
CA THR A 67 8.72 -11.08 -16.23
C THR A 67 7.62 -11.13 -17.27
#